data_AF-A0A8B6CTU8-F1
#
_entry.id   AF-A0A8B6CTU8-F1
#
_cell.length_a   1.000
_cell.length_b   1.000
_cell.length_c   1.000
_cell.angle_alpha   90.00
_cell.angle_beta   90.00
_cell.angle_gamma   90.00
#
_symmetry.space_group_name_H-M   'P 1'
#
loop_
_entity.id
_entity.type
_entity.pdbx_description
1 polymer ?
#
loop_
_entity_poly.entity_id
_entity_poly.type
_entity_poly.pdbx_seq_one_letter_code
_entity_poly.pdbx_strand_id
1 'polypeptide(L)'
;MPFLTGYILSCKIWFIGVLAVHVTANECLQNKEGLDYKGTVSTTRTGINCRSWEGIAVNNEVQKHQHKYCRNPDADPKGPWCFTSDPDVFWEHCSIPLCGRDILKLLIGV
;
A
#
# COMPACT_ATOMS: atom_id res chain seq x y z
N MET A 1 26.04 -37.68 -25.70
CA MET A 1 24.81 -38.39 -26.12
C MET A 1 24.35 -39.27 -24.96
N PRO A 2 23.04 -39.39 -24.69
CA PRO A 2 22.26 -38.68 -23.65
C PRO A 2 21.87 -39.64 -22.48
N PHE A 3 21.21 -39.29 -21.37
CA PHE A 3 19.86 -38.73 -21.23
C PHE A 3 19.57 -38.14 -19.82
N LEU A 4 18.89 -36.98 -19.82
CA LEU A 4 17.69 -36.58 -19.04
C LEU A 4 17.64 -36.95 -17.54
N THR A 5 17.59 -35.98 -16.62
CA THR A 5 16.33 -35.30 -16.25
C THR A 5 16.61 -33.93 -15.62
N GLY A 6 15.80 -32.93 -15.97
CA GLY A 6 15.77 -31.61 -15.33
C GLY A 6 15.10 -31.65 -13.94
N TYR A 7 14.90 -30.45 -13.36
CA TYR A 7 14.67 -30.13 -11.93
C TYR A 7 16.00 -30.06 -11.16
N ILE A 8 16.45 -28.93 -10.60
CA ILE A 8 15.76 -27.99 -9.70
C ILE A 8 16.35 -26.59 -9.96
N LEU A 9 15.49 -25.61 -10.32
CA LEU A 9 15.87 -24.20 -10.29
C LEU A 9 16.43 -23.88 -8.91
N SER A 10 17.63 -23.31 -8.90
CA SER A 10 18.42 -23.02 -7.71
C SER A 10 17.62 -22.24 -6.67
N CYS A 11 17.05 -22.94 -5.68
CA CYS A 11 16.66 -22.35 -4.41
C CYS A 11 17.78 -22.67 -3.42
N LYS A 12 18.93 -22.00 -3.60
CA LYS A 12 19.93 -21.86 -2.54
C LYS A 12 19.31 -20.98 -1.46
N ILE A 13 18.45 -21.61 -0.66
CA ILE A 13 17.93 -21.08 0.59
C ILE A 13 19.12 -21.07 1.55
N TRP A 14 19.92 -20.01 1.49
CA TRP A 14 21.02 -19.76 2.43
C TRP A 14 21.07 -18.29 2.81
N PHE A 15 19.99 -17.78 3.40
CA PHE A 15 20.01 -16.54 4.18
C PHE A 15 19.01 -16.66 5.34
N ILE A 16 19.39 -17.47 6.33
CA ILE A 16 18.93 -17.27 7.70
C ILE A 16 19.67 -15.99 8.14
N GLY A 17 19.04 -14.80 8.07
CA GLY A 17 19.69 -13.60 8.60
C GLY A 17 19.35 -12.22 8.02
N VAL A 18 18.38 -12.06 7.13
CA VAL A 18 17.79 -10.73 6.87
C VAL A 18 16.30 -10.92 6.68
N LEU A 19 15.52 -10.48 7.67
CA LEU A 19 14.08 -10.28 7.51
C LEU A 19 13.92 -9.11 6.54
N ALA A 20 14.14 -9.38 5.25
CA ALA A 20 13.91 -8.43 4.19
C ALA A 20 12.39 -8.25 4.16
N VAL A 21 11.92 -7.26 4.91
CA VAL A 21 10.54 -6.76 4.83
C VAL A 21 10.34 -6.45 3.36
N HIS A 22 9.59 -7.32 2.70
CA HIS A 22 9.15 -7.14 1.34
C HIS A 22 8.13 -6.00 1.37
N VAL A 23 8.60 -4.77 1.56
CA VAL A 23 7.79 -3.59 1.23
C VAL A 23 7.70 -3.64 -0.28
N THR A 24 6.65 -4.29 -0.79
CA THR A 24 6.37 -4.28 -2.22
C THR A 24 6.30 -2.82 -2.64
N ALA A 25 6.81 -2.48 -3.83
CA ALA A 25 6.88 -1.09 -4.32
C ALA A 25 5.53 -0.35 -4.33
N ASN A 26 4.43 -1.08 -4.10
CA ASN A 26 3.08 -0.57 -4.02
C ASN A 26 2.69 -0.07 -2.62
N GLU A 27 3.39 -0.44 -1.54
CA GLU A 27 3.02 -0.07 -0.15
C GLU A 27 3.54 1.30 0.32
N CYS A 28 4.12 2.09 -0.59
CA CYS A 28 4.61 3.43 -0.31
C CYS A 28 4.18 4.41 -1.42
N LEU A 29 4.23 5.71 -1.10
CA LEU A 29 3.91 6.76 -2.05
C LEU A 29 5.15 7.17 -2.86
N GLN A 30 5.00 7.30 -4.19
CA GLN A 30 6.06 7.84 -5.04
C GLN A 30 6.22 9.36 -4.87
N ASN A 31 5.11 10.05 -4.59
CA ASN A 31 5.04 11.48 -4.30
C ASN A 31 4.03 11.75 -3.17
N LYS A 32 3.96 12.97 -2.65
CA LYS A 32 3.08 13.28 -1.50
C LYS A 32 1.58 13.17 -1.81
N GLU A 33 1.20 13.38 -3.07
CA GLU A 33 -0.20 13.33 -3.49
C GLU A 33 -0.70 11.88 -3.57
N GLY A 34 0.16 10.93 -3.95
CA GLY A 34 -0.19 9.51 -3.99
C GLY A 34 -1.30 9.18 -4.98
N LEU A 35 -1.41 9.94 -6.07
CA LEU A 35 -2.42 9.74 -7.13
C LEU A 35 -2.34 8.33 -7.74
N ASP A 36 -1.13 7.79 -7.84
CA ASP A 36 -0.81 6.48 -8.40
C ASP A 36 -0.64 5.39 -7.32
N TYR A 37 -1.03 5.66 -6.08
CA TYR A 37 -0.88 4.72 -4.97
C TYR A 37 -1.77 3.48 -5.17
N LYS A 38 -1.12 2.31 -5.25
CA LYS A 38 -1.76 1.00 -5.47
C LYS A 38 -1.62 0.04 -4.29
N GLY A 39 -1.15 0.52 -3.14
CA GLY A 39 -0.96 -0.29 -1.95
C GLY A 39 -2.26 -0.63 -1.23
N THR A 40 -2.11 -1.36 -0.13
CA THR A 40 -3.21 -2.00 0.60
C THR A 40 -3.48 -1.38 1.98
N VAL A 41 -2.85 -0.24 2.29
CA VAL A 41 -3.15 0.51 3.52
C VAL A 41 -4.65 0.84 3.55
N SER A 42 -5.29 0.44 4.65
CA SER A 42 -6.74 0.55 4.89
C SER A 42 -7.05 1.13 6.28
N THR A 43 -6.11 1.90 6.81
CA THR A 43 -6.22 2.56 8.11
C THR A 43 -5.82 4.03 7.97
N THR A 44 -6.57 4.89 8.64
CA THR A 44 -6.32 6.34 8.63
C THR A 44 -5.14 6.70 9.54
N ARG A 45 -4.70 7.97 9.50
CA ARG A 45 -3.61 8.48 10.33
C ARG A 45 -3.88 8.33 11.84
N THR A 46 -5.14 8.32 12.27
CA THR A 46 -5.53 8.16 13.68
C THR A 46 -5.79 6.71 14.06
N GLY A 47 -5.66 5.77 13.12
CA GLY A 47 -5.88 4.35 13.38
C GLY A 47 -7.30 3.86 13.08
N ILE A 48 -8.17 4.69 12.48
CA ILE A 48 -9.54 4.27 12.14
C ILE A 48 -9.52 3.41 10.88
N ASN A 49 -10.33 2.35 10.87
CA ASN A 49 -10.44 1.47 9.70
C ASN A 49 -11.18 2.17 8.55
N CYS A 50 -10.68 1.98 7.34
CA CYS A 50 -11.35 2.45 6.14
C CYS A 50 -12.57 1.58 5.79
N ARG A 51 -13.61 2.20 5.23
CA ARG A 51 -14.74 1.49 4.63
C ARG A 51 -14.54 1.29 3.13
N SER A 52 -15.39 0.45 2.53
CA SER A 52 -15.35 0.15 1.10
C SER A 52 -15.71 1.40 0.29
N TRP A 53 -15.03 1.59 -0.84
CA TRP A 53 -15.38 2.60 -1.85
C TRP A 53 -16.60 2.20 -2.70
N GLU A 54 -17.15 1.01 -2.48
CA GLU A 54 -18.34 0.51 -3.17
C GLU A 54 -19.53 1.48 -3.05
N GLY A 55 -20.16 1.76 -4.20
CA GLY A 55 -21.31 2.66 -4.28
C GLY A 55 -20.97 4.15 -4.21
N ILE A 56 -19.69 4.52 -4.16
CA ILE A 56 -19.26 5.92 -4.12
C ILE A 56 -18.90 6.39 -5.52
N ALA A 57 -19.62 7.40 -6.02
CA ALA A 57 -19.44 7.96 -7.36
C ALA A 57 -18.18 8.84 -7.49
N VAL A 58 -17.00 8.33 -7.14
CA VAL A 58 -15.69 9.00 -7.32
C VAL A 58 -14.96 8.36 -8.50
N ASN A 59 -14.88 9.03 -9.66
CA ASN A 59 -14.16 8.65 -10.91
C ASN A 59 -14.11 7.13 -11.28
N ASN A 60 -14.31 6.79 -12.56
CA ASN A 60 -14.44 5.39 -13.01
C ASN A 60 -13.32 4.42 -12.56
N GLU A 61 -12.12 4.91 -12.24
CA GLU A 61 -11.01 4.11 -11.73
C GLU A 61 -11.14 3.73 -10.24
N VAL A 62 -11.62 4.61 -9.36
CA VAL A 62 -11.79 4.28 -7.92
C VAL A 62 -13.12 3.55 -7.69
N GLN A 63 -14.16 3.92 -8.43
CA GLN A 63 -15.48 3.26 -8.43
C GLN A 63 -15.44 1.76 -8.71
N LYS A 64 -14.48 1.27 -9.50
CA LYS A 64 -14.41 -0.15 -9.89
C LYS A 64 -13.94 -1.08 -8.77
N HIS A 65 -13.62 -0.56 -7.59
CA HIS A 65 -12.95 -1.34 -6.59
C HIS A 65 -13.80 -1.55 -5.32
N GLN A 66 -14.26 -2.79 -5.12
CA GLN A 66 -14.84 -3.30 -3.87
C GLN A 66 -13.74 -3.48 -2.78
N HIS A 67 -12.89 -2.47 -2.58
CA HIS A 67 -11.79 -2.51 -1.63
C HIS A 67 -11.87 -1.36 -0.64
N LYS A 68 -11.12 -1.47 0.46
CA LYS A 68 -11.07 -0.50 1.56
C LYS A 68 -9.76 0.29 1.61
N TYR A 69 -9.02 0.33 0.52
CA TYR A 69 -7.67 0.91 0.51
C TYR A 69 -7.70 2.43 0.31
N CYS A 70 -6.74 3.14 0.89
CA CYS A 70 -6.60 4.59 0.76
C CYS A 70 -6.31 4.99 -0.69
N ARG A 71 -6.98 6.03 -1.18
CA ARG A 71 -6.82 6.56 -2.54
C ARG A 71 -6.92 8.08 -2.55
N ASN A 72 -6.51 8.72 -3.63
CA ASN A 72 -6.61 10.17 -3.81
C ASN A 72 -7.30 10.51 -5.15
N PRO A 73 -8.61 10.26 -5.29
CA PRO A 73 -9.32 10.50 -6.55
C PRO A 73 -9.48 11.98 -6.92
N ASP A 74 -9.41 12.87 -5.94
CA ASP A 74 -9.66 14.32 -6.02
C ASP A 74 -8.38 15.15 -6.11
N ALA A 75 -7.22 14.50 -6.17
CA ALA A 75 -5.91 15.13 -6.20
C ALA A 75 -5.67 16.11 -5.03
N ASP A 76 -6.12 15.73 -3.83
CA ASP A 76 -5.83 16.50 -2.63
C ASP A 76 -4.30 16.54 -2.40
N PRO A 77 -3.69 17.73 -2.25
CA PRO A 77 -2.25 17.87 -2.04
C PRO A 77 -1.75 17.28 -0.71
N LYS A 78 -2.66 16.95 0.22
CA LYS A 78 -2.36 16.29 1.50
C LYS A 78 -2.23 14.77 1.38
N GLY A 79 -2.56 14.20 0.22
CA GLY A 79 -2.32 12.80 -0.10
C GLY A 79 -3.55 11.90 0.06
N PRO A 80 -3.35 10.57 0.01
CA PRO A 80 -4.44 9.61 0.00
C PRO A 80 -5.27 9.62 1.29
N TRP A 81 -6.56 9.39 1.13
CA TRP A 81 -7.54 9.33 2.20
C TRP A 81 -8.49 8.16 1.96
N CYS A 82 -9.37 7.93 2.93
CA CYS A 82 -10.46 6.99 2.79
C CYS A 82 -11.66 7.45 3.60
N PHE A 83 -12.84 6.96 3.24
CA PHE A 83 -13.98 7.03 4.15
C PHE A 83 -13.71 6.10 5.34
N THR A 84 -14.14 6.50 6.53
CA THR A 84 -13.88 5.70 7.73
C THR A 84 -15.09 4.83 8.10
N SER A 85 -14.87 3.83 8.96
CA SER A 85 -15.94 3.04 9.57
C SER A 85 -16.62 3.73 10.76
N ASP A 86 -16.04 4.83 11.26
CA ASP A 86 -16.57 5.59 12.38
C ASP A 86 -17.66 6.57 11.88
N PRO A 87 -18.88 6.54 12.45
CA PRO A 87 -19.95 7.47 12.06
C PRO A 87 -19.62 8.93 12.36
N ASP A 88 -18.76 9.21 13.34
CA ASP A 88 -18.39 10.57 13.73
C ASP A 88 -17.28 11.15 12.83
N VAL A 89 -16.57 10.30 12.09
CA VAL A 89 -15.49 10.70 11.18
C VAL A 89 -15.79 10.21 9.76
N PHE A 90 -16.45 11.04 8.96
CA PHE A 90 -16.88 10.63 7.61
C PHE A 90 -15.72 10.18 6.70
N TRP A 91 -14.59 10.88 6.73
CA TRP A 91 -13.38 10.55 5.98
C TRP A 91 -12.15 11.07 6.70
N GLU A 92 -11.00 10.46 6.43
CA GLU A 92 -9.73 10.91 6.95
C GLU A 92 -8.57 10.47 6.05
N HIS A 93 -7.49 11.24 6.06
CA HIS A 93 -6.26 10.89 5.36
C HIS A 93 -5.53 9.71 6.01
N CYS A 94 -4.82 8.96 5.17
CA CYS A 94 -4.00 7.84 5.59
C CYS A 94 -2.54 8.26 5.79
N SER A 95 -1.86 7.59 6.71
CA SER A 95 -0.44 7.81 6.98
C SER A 95 0.41 6.80 6.20
N ILE A 96 0.62 7.06 4.91
CA ILE A 96 1.40 6.18 4.02
C ILE A 96 2.82 6.76 3.85
N PRO A 97 3.88 5.96 4.05
CA PRO A 97 5.26 6.44 3.93
C PRO A 97 5.64 6.74 2.48
N LEU A 98 6.55 7.68 2.27
CA LEU A 98 7.15 7.91 0.96
C LEU A 98 8.20 6.84 0.66
N CYS A 99 8.19 6.33 -0.58
CA CYS A 99 9.19 5.38 -1.04
C CYS A 99 10.60 5.97 -0.89
N GLY A 100 11.53 5.18 -0.32
CA GLY A 100 12.93 5.57 -0.12
C GLY A 100 13.22 6.52 1.05
N ARG A 101 12.33 7.47 1.39
CA ARG A 101 12.58 8.46 2.47
C ARG A 101 12.23 7.95 3.87
N ASP A 102 11.05 7.35 4.04
CA ASP A 102 10.55 6.97 5.38
C ASP A 102 10.71 5.46 5.67
N ILE A 103 10.89 4.65 4.62
CA ILE A 103 11.27 3.23 4.77
C ILE A 103 12.62 3.11 5.47
N LEU A 104 13.56 4.03 5.18
CA LEU A 104 14.84 4.04 5.88
C LEU A 104 14.62 4.35 7.37
N LYS A 105 13.86 5.39 7.73
CA LYS A 105 13.60 5.76 9.14
C LYS A 105 12.95 4.65 9.97
N LEU A 106 12.00 3.91 9.39
CA LEU A 106 11.40 2.74 10.04
C LEU A 106 12.40 1.60 10.27
N LEU A 107 13.47 1.50 9.47
CA LEU A 107 14.51 0.47 9.57
C LEU A 107 15.70 0.88 10.45
N ILE A 108 16.06 2.17 10.50
CA ILE A 108 17.18 2.69 11.33
C ILE A 108 16.73 3.26 12.69
N GLY A 109 15.42 3.37 12.96
CA GLY A 109 14.91 3.77 14.28
C GLY A 109 15.29 5.19 14.69
N VAL A 110 15.36 6.12 13.72
CA VAL A 110 15.69 7.54 13.93
C VAL A 110 14.43 8.40 13.79
#